data_AF-A0A9Q0DEW0-F1
#
_entry.id   AF-A0A9Q0DEW0-F1
#
_cell.length_a   1.000
_cell.length_b   1.000
_cell.length_c   1.000
_cell.angle_alpha   90.00
_cell.angle_beta   90.00
_cell.angle_gamma   90.00
#
_symmetry.space_group_name_H-M   'P 1'
#
loop_
_entity.id
_entity.type
_entity.pdbx_description
1 polymer ?
#
loop_
_entity_poly.entity_id
_entity_poly.type
_entity_poly.pdbx_seq_one_letter_code
_entity_poly.pdbx_strand_id
1 'polypeptide(L)'
;MSGVKRLKTRLQAILFRLQFEEQVNNVKPDVVSVTAACQELSESQTFAQLLQIILLVGNYMNSGSRNGKAFGFSISYLCKLRDTKSADQKQTLLHFLADVCQEQYPEVMGFPDELVHVEKASRVSAEMLQKSIEQMARQIKTLEKDLETFPPPQNDKDLFSEKIFVSTAREQQEKLQLMHNHMEEQYTGLGDYFVFDPRKMSVEEFFGDLNSFKNMFQQAVKENQKRRESEEKIKRAKLAREKADKEKEEKLKKNQLLDINAEGDETANHRRAGHAVTNLLAKELLQEDTPPAGFAKKKKMEQGSLLEGAGSLEELLDESLTRAN
;
A
#
# COMPACT_ATOMS: atom_id res chain seq x y z
N MET A 1 48.93 -33.78 -28.74
CA MET A 1 48.72 -32.38 -28.30
C MET A 1 49.93 -31.46 -28.49
N SER A 2 51.11 -31.94 -28.95
CA SER A 2 52.35 -31.15 -29.04
C SER A 2 52.50 -30.26 -30.29
N GLY A 3 51.58 -30.30 -31.26
CA GLY A 3 51.69 -29.55 -32.52
C GLY A 3 51.11 -28.14 -32.52
N VAL A 4 50.28 -27.79 -31.53
CA VAL A 4 49.59 -26.49 -31.44
C VAL A 4 50.38 -25.53 -30.54
N LYS A 5 50.95 -24.47 -31.12
CA LYS A 5 51.69 -23.45 -30.36
C LYS A 5 50.74 -22.72 -29.41
N ARG A 6 51.22 -22.41 -28.20
CA ARG A 6 50.45 -21.66 -27.17
C ARG A 6 49.10 -22.30 -26.81
N LEU A 7 49.02 -23.64 -26.83
CA LEU A 7 47.77 -24.38 -26.59
C LEU A 7 47.01 -23.95 -25.32
N LYS A 8 47.70 -23.78 -24.19
CA LYS A 8 47.08 -23.35 -22.92
C LYS A 8 46.40 -21.97 -23.05
N THR A 9 47.12 -20.99 -23.58
CA THR A 9 46.61 -19.63 -23.84
C THR A 9 45.40 -19.66 -24.77
N ARG A 10 45.45 -20.47 -25.84
CA ARG A 10 44.32 -20.64 -26.77
C ARG A 10 43.08 -21.17 -26.06
N LEU A 11 43.23 -22.23 -25.26
CA LEU A 11 42.12 -22.83 -24.51
C LEU A 11 41.53 -21.86 -23.49
N GLN A 12 42.36 -21.11 -22.77
CA GLN A 12 41.91 -20.09 -21.82
C GLN A 12 41.15 -18.96 -22.50
N ALA A 13 41.64 -18.47 -23.64
CA ALA A 13 41.00 -17.42 -24.42
C ALA A 13 39.66 -17.87 -25.02
N ILE A 14 39.59 -19.11 -25.51
CA ILE A 14 38.34 -19.71 -26.03
C ILE A 14 37.33 -19.88 -24.89
N LEU A 15 37.76 -20.39 -23.73
CA LEU A 15 36.89 -20.51 -22.56
C LEU A 15 36.35 -19.14 -22.13
N PHE A 16 37.22 -18.14 -22.03
CA PHE A 16 36.82 -16.77 -21.71
C PHE A 16 35.79 -16.23 -22.70
N ARG A 17 36.02 -16.42 -24.00
CA ARG A 17 35.05 -16.07 -25.05
C ARG A 17 33.67 -16.68 -24.83
N LEU A 18 33.63 -17.97 -24.50
CA LEU A 18 32.38 -18.70 -24.31
C LEU A 18 31.62 -18.24 -23.06
N GLN A 19 32.32 -17.73 -22.05
CA GLN A 19 31.73 -17.32 -20.77
C GLN A 19 31.46 -15.82 -20.68
N PHE A 20 32.11 -14.99 -21.50
CA PHE A 20 32.10 -13.54 -21.34
C PHE A 20 30.69 -12.94 -21.40
N GLU A 21 29.87 -13.36 -22.37
CA GLU A 21 28.51 -12.86 -22.52
C GLU A 21 27.65 -13.19 -21.29
N GLU A 22 27.79 -14.40 -20.74
CA GLU A 22 27.13 -14.81 -19.51
C GLU A 22 27.59 -13.96 -18.32
N GLN A 23 28.89 -13.72 -18.18
CA GLN A 23 29.44 -12.88 -17.11
C GLN A 23 28.87 -11.46 -17.17
N VAL A 24 28.82 -10.85 -18.36
CA VAL A 24 28.22 -9.52 -18.56
C VAL A 24 26.73 -9.54 -18.22
N ASN A 25 25.99 -10.57 -18.67
CA ASN A 25 24.56 -10.70 -18.43
C ASN A 25 24.21 -10.99 -16.97
N ASN A 26 25.14 -11.51 -16.17
CA ASN A 26 24.97 -11.70 -14.73
C ASN A 26 25.25 -10.41 -13.95
N VAL A 27 26.18 -9.57 -14.40
CA VAL A 27 26.62 -8.35 -13.69
C VAL A 27 25.77 -7.14 -14.05
N LYS A 28 25.40 -6.98 -15.33
CA LYS A 28 24.70 -5.80 -15.83
C LYS A 28 23.33 -5.55 -15.17
N PRO A 29 22.46 -6.55 -14.93
CA PRO A 29 21.16 -6.33 -14.30
C PRO A 29 21.27 -5.77 -12.88
N ASP A 30 22.31 -6.14 -12.15
CA ASP A 30 22.56 -5.67 -10.79
C ASP A 30 22.93 -4.18 -10.80
N VAL A 31 23.85 -3.77 -11.68
CA VAL A 31 24.20 -2.34 -11.88
C VAL A 31 22.95 -1.53 -12.23
N VAL A 32 22.12 -2.03 -13.15
CA VAL A 32 20.89 -1.35 -13.58
C VAL A 32 19.88 -1.26 -12.44
N SER A 33 19.71 -2.33 -11.66
CA SER A 33 18.74 -2.35 -10.55
C SER A 33 19.10 -1.34 -9.47
N VAL A 34 20.38 -1.26 -9.10
CA VAL A 34 20.85 -0.29 -8.10
C VAL A 34 20.73 1.14 -8.62
N THR A 35 21.16 1.39 -9.86
CA THR A 35 21.07 2.73 -10.48
C THR A 35 19.61 3.20 -10.54
N ALA A 36 18.70 2.33 -10.99
CA ALA A 36 17.27 2.64 -11.05
C ALA A 36 16.70 2.89 -9.65
N ALA A 37 17.04 2.08 -8.66
CA ALA A 37 16.58 2.28 -7.28
C ALA A 37 17.06 3.61 -6.69
N CYS A 38 18.29 4.05 -7.01
CA CYS A 38 18.78 5.36 -6.61
C CYS A 38 17.97 6.49 -7.25
N GLN A 39 17.73 6.40 -8.56
CA GLN A 39 16.97 7.40 -9.30
C GLN A 39 15.52 7.50 -8.78
N GLU A 40 14.82 6.36 -8.70
CA GLU A 40 13.46 6.24 -8.16
C GLU A 40 13.33 6.92 -6.80
N LEU A 41 14.28 6.66 -5.90
CA LEU A 41 14.25 7.22 -4.56
C LEU A 41 14.50 8.73 -4.53
N SER A 42 15.41 9.22 -5.38
CA SER A 42 15.72 10.65 -5.47
C SER A 42 14.61 11.47 -6.11
N GLU A 43 13.84 10.86 -7.03
CA GLU A 43 12.78 11.53 -7.80
C GLU A 43 11.40 11.40 -7.14
N SER A 44 11.21 10.40 -6.26
CA SER A 44 9.93 10.11 -5.60
C SER A 44 9.47 11.26 -4.69
N GLN A 45 8.49 12.03 -5.18
CA GLN A 45 7.87 13.11 -4.41
C GLN A 45 6.97 12.57 -3.31
N THR A 46 6.29 11.45 -3.55
CA THR A 46 5.40 10.83 -2.57
C THR A 46 6.19 10.27 -1.39
N PHE A 47 7.36 9.65 -1.63
CA PHE A 47 8.26 9.25 -0.55
C PHE A 47 8.83 10.45 0.22
N ALA A 48 9.23 11.52 -0.48
CA ALA A 48 9.68 12.74 0.19
C ALA A 48 8.60 13.35 1.10
N GLN A 49 7.34 13.37 0.65
CA GLN A 49 6.22 13.83 1.45
C GLN A 49 5.94 12.90 2.66
N LEU A 50 6.07 11.58 2.49
CA LEU A 50 5.99 10.63 3.60
C LEU A 50 7.02 10.95 4.69
N LEU A 51 8.27 11.24 4.32
CA LEU A 51 9.31 11.61 5.27
C LEU A 51 8.97 12.91 6.03
N GLN A 52 8.33 13.89 5.38
CA GLN A 52 7.89 15.12 6.02
C GLN A 52 6.79 14.85 7.07
N ILE A 53 5.82 13.98 6.75
CA ILE A 53 4.76 13.57 7.68
C ILE A 53 5.39 12.87 8.90
N ILE A 54 6.32 11.95 8.66
CA ILE A 54 7.04 11.23 9.73
C ILE A 54 7.82 12.21 10.62
N LEU A 55 8.52 13.18 10.02
CA LEU A 55 9.25 14.21 10.75
C LEU A 55 8.32 15.07 11.61
N LEU A 56 7.18 15.49 11.05
CA LEU A 56 6.19 16.30 11.75
C LEU A 56 5.62 15.57 12.97
N VAL A 57 5.16 14.33 12.79
CA VAL A 57 4.63 13.49 13.87
C VAL A 57 5.71 13.22 14.90
N GLY A 58 6.93 12.90 14.45
CA GLY A 58 8.09 12.68 15.32
C GLY A 58 8.41 13.89 16.19
N ASN A 59 8.46 15.10 15.61
CA ASN A 59 8.72 16.34 16.34
C ASN A 59 7.62 16.65 17.35
N TYR A 60 6.34 16.46 16.97
CA TYR A 60 5.22 16.65 17.88
C TYR A 60 5.29 15.71 19.09
N MET A 61 5.50 14.41 18.84
CA MET A 61 5.60 13.40 19.91
C MET A 61 6.81 13.61 20.83
N ASN A 62 7.91 14.14 20.29
CA ASN A 62 9.14 14.38 21.03
C ASN A 62 9.24 15.81 21.61
N SER A 63 8.15 16.58 21.59
CA SER A 63 8.12 17.94 22.12
C SER A 63 8.63 17.99 23.57
N GLY A 64 9.52 18.95 23.87
CA GLY A 64 10.17 19.09 25.18
C GLY A 64 11.37 18.16 25.42
N SER A 65 11.66 17.22 24.52
CA SER A 65 12.88 16.40 24.55
C SER A 65 13.99 16.97 23.65
N ARG A 66 15.20 16.40 23.75
CA ARG A 66 16.31 16.70 22.84
C ARG A 66 15.97 16.51 21.37
N ASN A 67 15.01 15.62 21.05
CA ASN A 67 14.63 15.26 19.70
C ASN A 67 13.37 16.00 19.18
N GLY A 68 12.78 16.92 19.96
CA GLY A 68 11.49 17.57 19.60
C GLY A 68 11.54 18.69 18.56
N LYS A 69 12.73 19.03 18.05
CA LYS A 69 12.96 20.07 17.03
C LYS A 69 13.97 19.61 15.99
N ALA A 70 13.85 18.36 15.56
CA ALA A 70 14.73 17.78 14.55
C ALA A 70 14.43 18.40 13.17
N PHE A 71 15.48 18.64 12.39
CA PHE A 71 15.37 19.03 10.98
C PHE A 71 15.27 17.83 10.04
N GLY A 72 15.65 16.64 10.52
CA GLY A 72 15.63 15.40 9.77
C GLY A 72 15.96 14.22 10.69
N PHE A 73 15.90 13.03 10.14
CA PHE A 73 16.23 11.78 10.83
C PHE A 73 16.94 10.82 9.87
N SER A 74 17.75 9.92 10.43
CA SER A 74 18.43 8.88 9.64
C SER A 74 17.40 7.93 9.03
N ILE A 75 17.56 7.56 7.76
CA ILE A 75 16.63 6.67 7.04
C ILE A 75 16.42 5.31 7.73
N SER A 76 17.46 4.79 8.40
CA SER A 76 17.39 3.55 9.20
C SER A 76 16.40 3.63 10.36
N TYR A 77 15.94 4.82 10.74
CA TYR A 77 14.89 5.01 11.73
C TYR A 77 13.52 4.55 11.23
N LEU A 78 13.28 4.53 9.92
CA LEU A 78 12.02 4.09 9.33
C LEU A 78 11.63 2.68 9.81
N CYS A 79 12.61 1.78 9.92
CA CYS A 79 12.40 0.43 10.43
C CYS A 79 11.95 0.38 11.90
N LYS A 80 12.20 1.43 12.68
CA LYS A 80 11.90 1.53 14.12
C LYS A 80 10.52 2.10 14.42
N LEU A 81 9.80 2.61 13.41
CA LEU A 81 8.45 3.14 13.59
C LEU A 81 7.45 2.08 14.09
N ARG A 82 7.71 0.80 13.82
CA ARG A 82 6.91 -0.31 14.34
C ARG A 82 7.11 -0.56 15.84
N ASP A 83 8.24 -0.15 16.40
CA ASP A 83 8.60 -0.47 17.78
C ASP A 83 7.95 0.48 18.80
N THR A 84 7.53 1.67 18.35
CA THR A 84 6.78 2.61 19.17
C THR A 84 5.30 2.22 19.15
N LYS A 85 4.71 1.99 20.34
CA LYS A 85 3.34 1.50 20.50
C LYS A 85 2.44 2.49 21.22
N SER A 86 1.14 2.42 20.95
CA SER A 86 0.13 3.14 21.71
C SER A 86 0.11 2.67 23.17
N ALA A 87 -0.45 3.50 24.06
CA ALA A 87 -0.57 3.18 25.48
C ALA A 87 -1.33 1.87 25.74
N ASP A 88 -2.32 1.55 24.90
CA ASP A 88 -3.09 0.31 24.98
C ASP A 88 -2.47 -0.87 24.24
N GLN A 89 -1.27 -0.70 23.66
CA GLN A 89 -0.50 -1.72 22.94
C GLN A 89 -1.21 -2.32 21.71
N LYS A 90 -2.29 -1.69 21.24
CA LYS A 90 -3.09 -2.22 20.11
C LYS A 90 -2.59 -1.78 18.75
N GLN A 91 -1.87 -0.68 18.67
CA GLN A 91 -1.33 -0.14 17.42
C GLN A 91 0.09 0.38 17.60
N THR A 92 0.84 0.40 16.50
CA THR A 92 2.18 0.99 16.47
C THR A 92 2.13 2.38 15.83
N LEU A 93 3.19 3.17 15.99
CA LEU A 93 3.33 4.45 15.30
C LEU A 93 3.29 4.27 13.77
N LEU A 94 3.83 3.16 13.25
CA LEU A 94 3.71 2.83 11.83
C LEU A 94 2.24 2.65 11.38
N HIS A 95 1.42 1.95 12.17
CA HIS A 95 -0.02 1.81 11.86
C HIS A 95 -0.73 3.16 11.90
N PHE A 96 -0.43 3.99 12.90
CA PHE A 96 -0.99 5.32 13.00
C PHE A 96 -0.62 6.19 11.78
N LEU A 97 0.67 6.21 11.40
CA LEU A 97 1.14 6.94 10.22
C LEU A 97 0.48 6.43 8.93
N ALA A 98 0.32 5.12 8.78
CA ALA A 98 -0.35 4.53 7.62
C ALA A 98 -1.82 4.96 7.52
N ASP A 99 -2.57 5.00 8.64
CA ASP A 99 -3.95 5.51 8.65
C ASP A 99 -4.00 7.02 8.35
N VAL A 100 -3.10 7.82 8.94
CA VAL A 100 -3.01 9.27 8.65
C VAL A 100 -2.73 9.53 7.17
N CYS A 101 -1.78 8.80 6.57
CA CYS A 101 -1.50 8.93 5.15
C CYS A 101 -2.72 8.52 4.31
N GLN A 102 -3.37 7.41 4.65
CA GLN A 102 -4.53 6.92 3.90
C GLN A 102 -5.72 7.90 3.93
N GLU A 103 -5.95 8.57 5.05
CA GLU A 103 -7.10 9.46 5.26
C GLU A 103 -6.85 10.91 4.82
N GLN A 104 -5.64 11.42 5.03
CA GLN A 104 -5.33 12.85 4.84
C GLN A 104 -4.39 13.13 3.67
N TYR A 105 -3.59 12.14 3.26
CA TYR A 105 -2.56 12.28 2.20
C TYR A 105 -2.59 11.08 1.23
N PRO A 106 -3.74 10.80 0.58
CA PRO A 106 -3.90 9.61 -0.25
C PRO A 106 -2.89 9.51 -1.40
N GLU A 107 -2.34 10.63 -1.86
CA GLU A 107 -1.26 10.69 -2.85
C GLU A 107 0.01 9.98 -2.40
N VAL A 108 0.32 9.99 -1.10
CA VAL A 108 1.52 9.36 -0.54
C VAL A 108 1.44 7.84 -0.63
N MET A 109 0.24 7.27 -0.70
CA MET A 109 0.03 5.82 -0.71
C MET A 109 0.64 5.12 -1.94
N GLY A 110 0.92 5.87 -3.01
CA GLY A 110 1.54 5.36 -4.24
C GLY A 110 3.06 5.17 -4.19
N PHE A 111 3.76 5.65 -3.16
CA PHE A 111 5.22 5.55 -3.09
C PHE A 111 5.78 4.13 -3.29
N PRO A 112 5.14 3.03 -2.84
CA PRO A 112 5.70 1.70 -3.04
C PRO A 112 5.80 1.27 -4.50
N ASP A 113 4.97 1.87 -5.36
CA ASP A 113 4.90 1.65 -6.81
C ASP A 113 5.88 2.56 -7.58
N GLU A 114 6.37 3.63 -6.95
CA GLU A 114 7.49 4.45 -7.47
C GLU A 114 8.84 3.78 -7.19
N LEU A 115 8.93 2.95 -6.14
CA LEU A 115 10.15 2.31 -5.66
C LEU A 115 10.22 0.81 -6.04
N VAL A 116 10.15 0.50 -7.34
CA VAL A 116 10.04 -0.87 -7.84
C VAL A 116 11.36 -1.64 -7.83
N HIS A 117 12.51 -0.96 -7.99
CA HIS A 117 13.81 -1.62 -8.02
C HIS A 117 14.44 -1.79 -6.63
N VAL A 118 13.90 -1.17 -5.59
CA VAL A 118 14.42 -1.24 -4.21
C VAL A 118 14.57 -2.69 -3.72
N GLU A 119 13.61 -3.58 -3.99
CA GLU A 119 13.72 -4.99 -3.58
C GLU A 119 14.89 -5.70 -4.26
N LYS A 120 15.10 -5.45 -5.56
CA LYS A 120 16.22 -6.05 -6.31
C LYS A 120 17.55 -5.48 -5.83
N ALA A 121 17.64 -4.16 -5.69
CA ALA A 121 18.84 -3.47 -5.20
C ALA A 121 19.25 -3.96 -3.80
N SER A 122 18.28 -4.28 -2.93
CA SER A 122 18.57 -4.84 -1.60
C SER A 122 19.27 -6.21 -1.60
N ARG A 123 19.31 -6.90 -2.75
CA ARG A 123 19.94 -8.22 -2.90
C ARG A 123 21.28 -8.17 -3.64
N VAL A 124 21.68 -7.00 -4.14
CA VAL A 124 22.92 -6.82 -4.88
C VAL A 124 24.06 -6.59 -3.92
N SER A 125 25.08 -7.46 -3.93
CA SER A 125 26.31 -7.22 -3.17
C SER A 125 27.26 -6.33 -3.97
N ALA A 126 27.45 -5.09 -3.51
CA ALA A 126 28.33 -4.12 -4.17
C ALA A 126 29.78 -4.64 -4.26
N GLU A 127 30.26 -5.34 -3.23
CA GLU A 127 31.61 -5.92 -3.21
C GLU A 127 31.80 -7.00 -4.29
N MET A 128 30.85 -7.92 -4.41
CA MET A 128 30.91 -8.99 -5.42
C MET A 128 30.76 -8.44 -6.84
N LEU A 129 29.95 -7.39 -6.99
CA LEU A 129 29.76 -6.68 -8.25
C LEU A 129 31.08 -6.05 -8.73
N GLN A 130 31.74 -5.28 -7.86
CA GLN A 130 33.04 -4.66 -8.15
C GLN A 130 34.09 -5.72 -8.51
N LYS A 131 34.20 -6.80 -7.72
CA LYS A 131 35.14 -7.89 -8.00
C LYS A 131 34.90 -8.54 -9.37
N SER A 132 33.65 -8.75 -9.76
CA SER A 132 33.30 -9.36 -11.05
C SER A 132 33.72 -8.48 -12.23
N ILE A 133 33.49 -7.16 -12.12
CA ILE A 133 33.89 -6.20 -13.15
C ILE A 133 35.42 -6.13 -13.27
N GLU A 134 36.13 -6.03 -12.14
CA GLU A 134 37.59 -6.03 -12.14
C GLU A 134 38.19 -7.32 -12.70
N GLN A 135 37.58 -8.46 -12.40
CA GLN A 135 38.02 -9.76 -12.92
C GLN A 135 37.92 -9.79 -14.45
N MET A 136 36.79 -9.36 -15.02
CA MET A 136 36.62 -9.25 -16.47
C MET A 136 37.68 -8.33 -17.10
N ALA A 137 37.91 -7.16 -16.50
CA ALA A 137 38.94 -6.22 -16.96
C ALA A 137 40.34 -6.84 -16.98
N ARG A 138 40.70 -7.59 -15.93
CA ARG A 138 41.99 -8.30 -15.83
C ARG A 138 42.12 -9.41 -16.87
N GLN A 139 41.04 -10.16 -17.12
CA GLN A 139 41.02 -11.22 -18.14
C GLN A 139 41.21 -10.66 -19.55
N ILE A 140 40.55 -9.55 -19.87
CA ILE A 140 40.70 -8.83 -21.14
C ILE A 140 42.14 -8.32 -21.31
N LYS A 141 42.68 -7.63 -20.29
CA LYS A 141 44.06 -7.12 -20.32
C LYS A 141 45.11 -8.23 -20.48
N THR A 142 44.87 -9.39 -19.87
CA THR A 142 45.75 -10.55 -20.03
C THR A 142 45.69 -11.09 -21.46
N LEU A 143 44.48 -11.21 -22.02
CA LEU A 143 44.27 -11.68 -23.38
C LEU A 143 44.91 -10.76 -24.42
N GLU A 144 44.84 -9.44 -24.23
CA GLU A 144 45.50 -8.46 -25.09
C GLU A 144 47.01 -8.62 -25.11
N LYS A 145 47.63 -8.73 -23.93
CA LYS A 145 49.08 -8.95 -23.79
C LYS A 145 49.51 -10.28 -24.42
N ASP A 146 48.69 -11.31 -24.28
CA ASP A 146 48.95 -12.60 -24.92
C ASP A 146 48.89 -12.49 -26.45
N LEU A 147 48.00 -11.66 -27.00
CA LEU A 147 47.90 -11.41 -28.44
C LEU A 147 49.08 -10.60 -28.99
N GLU A 148 49.62 -9.64 -28.24
CA GLU A 148 50.80 -8.85 -28.64
C GLU A 148 52.03 -9.74 -28.90
N THR A 149 52.17 -10.84 -28.15
CA THR A 149 53.31 -11.77 -28.25
C THR A 149 52.95 -13.09 -28.95
N PHE A 150 51.79 -13.14 -29.60
CA PHE A 150 51.26 -14.36 -30.20
C PHE A 150 52.01 -14.72 -31.49
N PRO A 151 52.36 -16.00 -31.71
CA PRO A 151 53.05 -16.41 -32.92
C PRO A 151 52.16 -16.20 -34.16
N PRO A 152 52.77 -16.00 -35.35
CA PRO A 152 52.01 -15.96 -36.60
C PRO A 152 51.27 -17.29 -36.84
N PRO A 153 50.17 -17.28 -37.62
CA PRO A 153 49.38 -18.47 -37.94
C PRO A 153 50.25 -19.63 -38.41
N GLN A 154 50.04 -20.83 -37.85
CA GLN A 154 50.82 -22.01 -38.24
C GLN A 154 50.45 -22.56 -39.63
N ASN A 155 49.23 -22.28 -40.10
CA ASN A 155 48.68 -22.65 -41.41
C ASN A 155 47.38 -21.85 -41.65
N ASP A 156 46.77 -22.01 -42.83
CA ASP A 156 45.54 -21.29 -43.24
C ASP A 156 44.32 -21.56 -42.34
N LYS A 157 44.35 -22.61 -41.49
CA LYS A 157 43.27 -22.92 -40.54
C LYS A 157 43.48 -22.28 -39.16
N ASP A 158 44.65 -21.68 -38.90
CA ASP A 158 44.95 -21.01 -37.64
C ASP A 158 44.42 -19.57 -37.63
N LEU A 159 43.11 -19.45 -37.45
CA LEU A 159 42.38 -18.16 -37.46
C LEU A 159 42.23 -17.54 -36.06
N PHE A 160 43.05 -17.96 -35.08
CA PHE A 160 42.85 -17.57 -33.68
C PHE A 160 42.94 -16.06 -33.49
N SER A 161 44.02 -15.42 -33.98
CA SER A 161 44.21 -13.98 -33.84
C SER A 161 43.19 -13.15 -34.63
N GLU A 162 42.66 -13.70 -35.73
CA GLU A 162 41.64 -13.04 -36.55
C GLU A 162 40.25 -13.11 -35.88
N LYS A 163 39.91 -14.27 -35.31
CA LYS A 163 38.56 -14.52 -34.76
C LYS A 163 38.43 -14.20 -33.28
N ILE A 164 39.49 -13.81 -32.59
CA ILE A 164 39.42 -13.49 -31.17
C ILE A 164 38.62 -12.20 -30.94
N PHE A 165 37.76 -12.21 -29.92
CA PHE A 165 36.72 -11.20 -29.70
C PHE A 165 37.17 -10.01 -28.83
N VAL A 166 38.49 -9.78 -28.67
CA VAL A 166 39.05 -8.86 -27.67
C VAL A 166 38.52 -7.45 -27.78
N SER A 167 38.43 -6.90 -29.00
CA SER A 167 37.91 -5.54 -29.21
C SER A 167 36.48 -5.40 -28.72
N THR A 168 35.61 -6.36 -29.04
CA THR A 168 34.22 -6.41 -28.55
C THR A 168 34.16 -6.60 -27.05
N ALA A 169 35.03 -7.44 -26.48
CA ALA A 169 35.10 -7.66 -25.03
C ALA A 169 35.47 -6.37 -24.29
N ARG A 170 36.50 -5.66 -24.78
CA ARG A 170 36.96 -4.39 -24.22
C ARG A 170 35.84 -3.35 -24.26
N GLU A 171 35.19 -3.17 -25.41
CA GLU A 171 34.08 -2.21 -25.55
C GLU A 171 32.94 -2.50 -24.56
N GLN A 172 32.53 -3.77 -24.43
CA GLN A 172 31.47 -4.15 -23.48
C GLN A 172 31.90 -3.96 -22.02
N GLN A 173 33.16 -4.28 -21.69
CA GLN A 173 33.67 -4.09 -20.33
C GLN A 173 33.82 -2.61 -19.97
N GLU A 174 34.31 -1.76 -20.88
CA GLU A 174 34.39 -0.31 -20.69
C GLU A 174 33.01 0.29 -20.46
N LYS A 175 32.01 -0.12 -21.25
CA LYS A 175 30.62 0.30 -21.05
C LYS A 175 30.09 -0.13 -19.68
N LEU A 176 30.36 -1.37 -19.27
CA LEU A 176 29.92 -1.88 -17.98
C LEU A 176 30.59 -1.16 -16.82
N GLN A 177 31.89 -0.85 -16.93
CA GLN A 177 32.61 -0.04 -15.96
C GLN A 177 32.03 1.37 -15.86
N LEU A 178 31.71 2.01 -16.99
CA LEU A 178 31.06 3.32 -16.99
C LEU A 178 29.71 3.30 -16.26
N MET A 179 28.88 2.27 -16.53
CA MET A 179 27.62 2.09 -15.83
C MET A 179 27.81 1.90 -14.32
N HIS A 180 28.83 1.13 -13.91
CA HIS A 180 29.14 0.91 -12.50
C HIS A 180 29.61 2.19 -11.79
N ASN A 181 30.51 2.95 -12.41
CA ASN A 181 30.96 4.23 -11.84
C ASN A 181 29.77 5.18 -11.67
N HIS A 182 28.87 5.25 -12.66
CA HIS A 182 27.65 6.04 -12.54
C HIS A 182 26.73 5.56 -11.41
N MET A 183 26.58 4.25 -11.23
CA MET A 183 25.83 3.66 -10.11
C MET A 183 26.43 4.09 -8.76
N GLU A 184 27.75 4.07 -8.60
CA GLU A 184 28.45 4.52 -7.38
C GLU A 184 28.27 6.01 -7.13
N GLU A 185 28.30 6.83 -8.19
CA GLU A 185 28.02 8.27 -8.11
C GLU A 185 26.58 8.53 -7.63
N GLN A 186 25.59 7.82 -8.19
CA GLN A 186 24.19 7.93 -7.77
C GLN A 186 24.00 7.53 -6.30
N TYR A 187 24.62 6.44 -5.87
CA TYR A 187 24.56 6.01 -4.47
C TYR A 187 25.24 7.00 -3.52
N THR A 188 26.37 7.58 -3.93
CA THR A 188 27.03 8.64 -3.18
C THR A 188 26.14 9.88 -3.07
N GLY A 189 25.45 10.25 -4.15
CA GLY A 189 24.47 11.34 -4.16
C GLY A 189 23.31 11.10 -3.19
N LEU A 190 22.85 9.86 -3.01
CA LEU A 190 21.89 9.52 -1.96
C LEU A 190 22.46 9.76 -0.56
N GLY A 191 23.76 9.51 -0.35
CA GLY A 191 24.47 9.81 0.89
C GLY A 191 24.36 11.28 1.28
N ASP A 192 24.55 12.18 0.31
CA ASP A 192 24.41 13.62 0.51
C ASP A 192 22.94 14.02 0.74
N TYR A 193 22.01 13.42 -0.01
CA TYR A 193 20.58 13.76 0.06
C TYR A 193 19.90 13.26 1.35
N PHE A 194 20.18 12.03 1.78
CA PHE A 194 19.63 11.42 3.00
C PHE A 194 20.56 11.50 4.22
N VAL A 195 21.72 12.15 4.06
CA VAL A 195 22.69 12.45 5.12
C VAL A 195 23.20 11.18 5.82
N PHE A 196 23.74 10.24 5.04
CA PHE A 196 24.46 9.07 5.54
C PHE A 196 25.85 8.96 4.90
N ASP A 197 26.73 8.13 5.49
CA ASP A 197 28.08 7.89 4.97
C ASP A 197 28.08 6.64 4.07
N PRO A 198 28.24 6.77 2.73
CA PRO A 198 28.22 5.64 1.79
C PRO A 198 29.35 4.62 2.02
N ARG A 199 30.35 4.94 2.85
CA ARG A 199 31.43 4.02 3.20
C ARG A 199 31.09 3.15 4.42
N LYS A 200 30.10 3.55 5.20
CA LYS A 200 29.68 2.86 6.43
C LYS A 200 28.39 2.08 6.25
N MET A 201 27.64 2.40 5.21
CA MET A 201 26.40 1.74 4.84
C MET A 201 26.56 1.24 3.41
N SER A 202 26.45 -0.07 3.21
CA SER A 202 26.53 -0.64 1.87
C SER A 202 25.21 -0.48 1.12
N VAL A 203 25.26 -0.67 -0.20
CA VAL A 203 24.09 -0.60 -1.09
C VAL A 203 22.99 -1.56 -0.61
N GLU A 204 23.35 -2.82 -0.36
CA GLU A 204 22.44 -3.85 0.12
C GLU A 204 21.85 -3.54 1.50
N GLU A 205 22.63 -2.91 2.39
CA GLU A 205 22.15 -2.51 3.72
C GLU A 205 21.12 -1.38 3.61
N PHE A 206 21.47 -0.31 2.89
CA PHE A 206 20.58 0.84 2.69
C PHE A 206 19.25 0.44 2.04
N PHE A 207 19.31 -0.26 0.89
CA PHE A 207 18.10 -0.70 0.20
C PHE A 207 17.39 -1.83 0.94
N GLY A 208 18.09 -2.62 1.76
CA GLY A 208 17.52 -3.62 2.65
C GLY A 208 16.64 -3.01 3.73
N ASP A 209 17.11 -1.96 4.39
CA ASP A 209 16.33 -1.18 5.35
C ASP A 209 15.10 -0.55 4.68
N LEU A 210 15.30 0.08 3.52
CA LEU A 210 14.21 0.72 2.79
C LEU A 210 13.15 -0.28 2.31
N ASN A 211 13.58 -1.43 1.77
CA ASN A 211 12.67 -2.52 1.37
C ASN A 211 11.89 -3.06 2.58
N SER A 212 12.56 -3.22 3.71
CA SER A 212 11.94 -3.65 4.97
C SER A 212 10.86 -2.66 5.40
N PHE A 213 11.17 -1.36 5.39
CA PHE A 213 10.19 -0.32 5.67
C PHE A 213 9.00 -0.36 4.72
N LYS A 214 9.25 -0.42 3.40
CA LYS A 214 8.20 -0.50 2.36
C LYS A 214 7.22 -1.64 2.64
N ASN A 215 7.75 -2.83 2.91
CA ASN A 215 6.95 -4.01 3.22
C ASN A 215 6.18 -3.86 4.54
N MET A 216 6.81 -3.32 5.58
CA MET A 216 6.14 -3.07 6.86
C MET A 216 5.02 -2.04 6.73
N PHE A 217 5.22 -0.98 5.94
CA PHE A 217 4.20 0.03 5.69
C PHE A 217 3.00 -0.56 4.96
N GLN A 218 3.21 -1.29 3.86
CA GLN A 218 2.14 -1.96 3.12
C GLN A 218 1.39 -2.98 3.99
N GLN A 219 2.11 -3.69 4.87
CA GLN A 219 1.49 -4.60 5.83
C GLN A 219 0.63 -3.86 6.85
N ALA A 220 1.12 -2.74 7.41
CA ALA A 220 0.37 -1.92 8.34
C ALA A 220 -0.93 -1.37 7.73
N VAL A 221 -0.90 -0.96 6.46
CA VAL A 221 -2.10 -0.54 5.70
C VAL A 221 -3.13 -1.67 5.63
N LYS A 222 -2.70 -2.89 5.29
CA LYS A 222 -3.60 -4.07 5.23
C LYS A 222 -4.16 -4.43 6.61
N GLU A 223 -3.35 -4.36 7.64
CA GLU A 223 -3.76 -4.63 9.03
C GLU A 223 -4.78 -3.59 9.52
N ASN A 224 -4.57 -2.32 9.20
CA ASN A 224 -5.52 -1.24 9.51
C ASN A 224 -6.85 -1.42 8.79
N GLN A 225 -6.84 -1.79 7.51
CA GLN A 225 -8.05 -2.06 6.76
C GLN A 225 -8.86 -3.21 7.40
N LYS A 226 -8.19 -4.32 7.72
CA LYS A 226 -8.81 -5.45 8.41
C LYS A 226 -9.35 -5.07 9.80
N ARG A 227 -8.61 -4.22 10.53
CA ARG A 227 -9.03 -3.70 11.84
C ARG A 227 -10.32 -2.89 11.70
N ARG A 228 -10.38 -1.93 10.77
CA ARG A 228 -11.58 -1.11 10.49
C ARG A 228 -12.79 -1.96 10.13
N GLU A 229 -12.63 -2.93 9.22
CA GLU A 229 -13.70 -3.86 8.85
C GLU A 229 -14.23 -4.67 10.05
N SER A 230 -13.32 -5.13 10.92
CA SER A 230 -13.70 -5.87 12.13
C SER A 230 -14.44 -5.00 13.14
N GLU A 231 -14.00 -3.76 13.35
CA GLU A 231 -14.62 -2.79 14.25
C GLU A 231 -16.01 -2.39 13.75
N GLU A 232 -16.17 -2.16 12.45
CA GLU A 232 -17.48 -1.91 11.84
C GLU A 232 -18.42 -3.11 12.01
N LYS A 233 -17.94 -4.33 11.80
CA LYS A 233 -18.74 -5.55 11.99
C LYS A 233 -19.20 -5.70 13.44
N ILE A 234 -18.31 -5.45 14.41
CA ILE A 234 -18.63 -5.48 15.84
C ILE A 234 -19.65 -4.39 16.18
N LYS A 235 -19.45 -3.16 15.68
CA LYS A 235 -20.37 -2.03 15.89
C LYS A 235 -21.77 -2.32 15.33
N ARG A 236 -21.86 -2.84 14.10
CA ARG A 236 -23.12 -3.25 13.46
C ARG A 236 -23.82 -4.37 14.25
N ALA A 237 -23.07 -5.38 14.71
CA ALA A 237 -23.62 -6.46 15.52
C ALA A 237 -24.14 -5.97 16.88
N LYS A 238 -23.44 -5.03 17.53
CA LYS A 238 -23.87 -4.42 18.80
C LYS A 238 -25.16 -3.62 18.62
N LEU A 239 -25.22 -2.76 17.60
CA LEU A 239 -26.43 -1.98 17.28
C LEU A 239 -27.63 -2.89 16.95
N ALA A 240 -27.41 -3.99 16.22
CA ALA A 240 -28.47 -4.95 15.91
C ALA A 240 -29.00 -5.67 17.17
N ARG A 241 -28.12 -6.04 18.11
CA ARG A 241 -28.53 -6.63 19.40
C ARG A 241 -29.31 -5.63 20.25
N GLU A 242 -28.81 -4.40 20.41
CA GLU A 242 -29.49 -3.35 21.17
C GLU A 242 -30.88 -3.04 20.60
N LYS A 243 -31.03 -3.02 19.26
CA LYS A 243 -32.34 -2.85 18.62
C LYS A 243 -33.27 -4.04 18.87
N ALA A 244 -32.76 -5.27 18.76
CA ALA A 244 -33.54 -6.47 19.02
C ALA A 244 -34.01 -6.58 20.48
N ASP A 245 -33.17 -6.15 21.43
CA ASP A 245 -33.51 -6.15 22.85
C ASP A 245 -34.57 -5.08 23.17
N LYS A 246 -34.46 -3.87 22.60
CA LYS A 246 -35.50 -2.84 22.70
C LYS A 246 -36.85 -3.29 22.12
N GLU A 247 -36.85 -3.91 20.94
CA GLU A 247 -38.09 -4.44 20.33
C GLU A 247 -38.73 -5.55 21.17
N LYS A 248 -37.93 -6.39 21.84
CA LYS A 248 -38.44 -7.41 22.78
C LYS A 248 -39.04 -6.77 24.03
N GLU A 249 -38.37 -5.78 24.62
CA GLU A 249 -38.89 -5.05 25.77
C GLU A 249 -40.21 -4.31 25.46
N GLU A 250 -40.31 -3.67 24.30
CA GLU A 250 -41.55 -3.01 23.85
C GLU A 250 -42.69 -4.01 23.66
N LYS A 251 -42.42 -5.18 23.07
CA LYS A 251 -43.41 -6.27 22.95
C LYS A 251 -43.85 -6.80 24.31
N LEU A 252 -42.92 -6.99 25.25
CA LEU A 252 -43.23 -7.43 26.61
C LEU A 252 -44.10 -6.40 27.35
N LYS A 253 -43.75 -5.10 27.27
CA LYS A 253 -44.56 -4.01 27.85
C LYS A 253 -45.95 -3.94 27.23
N LYS A 254 -46.06 -4.08 25.90
CA LYS A 254 -47.35 -4.08 25.20
C LYS A 254 -48.21 -5.27 25.62
N ASN A 255 -47.63 -6.46 25.76
CA ASN A 255 -48.36 -7.65 26.21
C ASN A 255 -48.81 -7.51 27.68
N GLN A 256 -47.97 -6.98 28.57
CA GLN A 256 -48.37 -6.70 29.97
C GLN A 256 -49.51 -5.69 30.06
N LEU A 257 -49.50 -4.64 29.22
CA LEU A 257 -50.61 -3.67 29.14
C LEU A 257 -51.91 -4.28 28.60
N LEU A 258 -51.82 -5.27 27.71
CA LEU A 258 -52.98 -6.00 27.19
C LEU A 258 -53.59 -6.93 28.26
N ASP A 259 -52.77 -7.62 29.07
CA ASP A 259 -53.24 -8.46 30.18
C ASP A 259 -53.96 -7.66 31.27
N ILE A 260 -53.41 -6.50 31.68
CA ILE A 260 -54.04 -5.63 32.70
C ILE A 260 -55.40 -5.10 32.23
N ASN A 261 -55.54 -4.80 30.93
CA ASN A 261 -56.81 -4.37 30.36
C ASN A 261 -57.83 -5.51 30.24
N ALA A 262 -57.39 -6.77 30.07
CA ALA A 262 -58.26 -7.94 30.05
C ALA A 262 -58.81 -8.28 31.45
N GLU A 263 -57.98 -8.20 32.50
CA GLU A 263 -58.43 -8.38 33.90
C GLU A 263 -59.34 -7.25 34.41
N GLY A 264 -59.16 -6.03 33.88
CA GLY A 264 -60.05 -4.90 34.14
C GLY A 264 -61.46 -5.05 33.53
N ASP A 265 -61.60 -5.79 32.44
CA ASP A 265 -62.88 -6.01 31.76
C ASP A 265 -63.68 -7.17 32.40
N GLU A 266 -63.01 -8.18 32.95
CA GLU A 266 -63.67 -9.25 33.73
C GLU A 266 -64.25 -8.75 35.06
N THR A 267 -63.58 -7.79 35.72
CA THR A 267 -64.11 -7.16 36.94
C THR A 267 -65.19 -6.10 36.69
N ALA A 268 -65.29 -5.57 35.46
CA ALA A 268 -66.41 -4.73 35.02
C ALA A 268 -67.64 -5.56 34.62
N ASN A 269 -67.46 -6.76 34.07
CA ASN A 269 -68.57 -7.65 33.72
C ASN A 269 -69.31 -8.25 34.93
N HIS A 270 -68.64 -8.42 36.08
CA HIS A 270 -69.31 -8.88 37.31
C HIS A 270 -70.13 -7.81 38.06
N ARG A 271 -70.04 -6.52 37.67
CA ARG A 271 -70.84 -5.44 38.27
C ARG A 271 -71.99 -4.93 37.39
N ARG A 272 -72.20 -5.50 36.20
CA ARG A 272 -73.27 -5.11 35.26
C ARG A 272 -74.47 -6.05 35.17
N ALA A 273 -74.59 -7.03 36.07
CA ALA A 273 -75.79 -7.87 36.17
C ALA A 273 -76.94 -7.22 37.00
N GLY A 274 -76.75 -6.02 37.55
CA GLY A 274 -77.72 -5.36 38.43
C GLY A 274 -78.55 -4.21 37.83
N HIS A 275 -78.32 -3.78 36.59
CA HIS A 275 -78.93 -2.56 36.01
C HIS A 275 -79.50 -2.77 34.60
N ALA A 276 -80.09 -3.94 34.32
CA ALA A 276 -80.72 -4.26 33.04
C ALA A 276 -82.27 -4.27 33.09
N VAL A 277 -82.89 -3.55 34.05
CA VAL A 277 -84.37 -3.54 34.22
C VAL A 277 -85.02 -2.17 33.98
N THR A 278 -84.27 -1.12 33.63
CA THR A 278 -84.86 0.23 33.42
C THR A 278 -84.90 0.73 31.99
N ASN A 279 -84.30 0.03 31.01
CA ASN A 279 -84.26 0.49 29.61
C ASN A 279 -85.21 -0.24 28.64
N LEU A 280 -86.15 -1.05 29.15
CA LEU A 280 -87.18 -1.72 28.35
C LEU A 280 -88.41 -0.86 28.02
N LEU A 281 -88.44 0.43 28.38
CA LEU A 281 -89.60 1.30 28.15
C LEU A 281 -89.38 2.47 27.18
N ALA A 282 -88.23 2.55 26.50
CA ALA A 282 -87.88 3.71 25.66
C ALA A 282 -87.70 3.39 24.17
N LYS A 283 -88.24 2.27 23.68
CA LYS A 283 -88.10 1.85 22.27
C LYS A 283 -89.41 1.53 21.56
N GLU A 284 -90.52 2.07 22.06
CA GLU A 284 -91.88 1.83 21.54
C GLU A 284 -92.59 3.10 21.02
N LEU A 285 -91.83 4.14 20.66
CA LEU A 285 -92.38 5.33 20.00
C LEU A 285 -91.41 5.87 18.95
N LEU A 286 -91.36 5.23 17.79
CA LEU A 286 -91.29 5.84 16.45
C LEU A 286 -91.05 4.73 15.41
N GLN A 287 -92.07 4.53 14.57
CA GLN A 287 -92.06 3.68 13.37
C GLN A 287 -91.47 4.43 12.17
N GLU A 288 -91.15 3.61 11.15
CA GLU A 288 -90.95 3.91 9.70
C GLU A 288 -89.57 4.45 9.30
N ASP A 289 -88.91 4.01 8.22
CA ASP A 289 -89.24 3.04 7.17
C ASP A 289 -87.94 2.58 6.44
N THR A 290 -88.04 1.51 5.65
CA THR A 290 -86.95 0.84 4.88
C THR A 290 -87.25 0.93 3.36
N PRO A 291 -86.47 0.38 2.41
CA PRO A 291 -85.16 0.77 1.80
C PRO A 291 -85.32 0.77 0.23
N PRO A 292 -84.50 0.17 -0.68
CA PRO A 292 -83.06 -0.17 -0.77
C PRO A 292 -82.39 0.14 -2.17
N ALA A 293 -81.18 -0.42 -2.36
CA ALA A 293 -80.47 -0.79 -3.61
C ALA A 293 -79.34 0.18 -4.07
N GLY A 294 -78.17 -0.25 -4.54
CA GLY A 294 -77.61 -1.59 -4.79
C GLY A 294 -76.20 -1.51 -5.40
N PHE A 295 -75.52 -2.67 -5.42
CA PHE A 295 -74.47 -3.16 -6.33
C PHE A 295 -73.20 -2.34 -6.71
N ALA A 296 -72.07 -2.83 -6.18
CA ALA A 296 -70.86 -3.31 -6.88
C ALA A 296 -70.22 -2.53 -8.06
N LYS A 297 -68.90 -2.23 -7.95
CA LYS A 297 -67.80 -2.89 -8.72
C LYS A 297 -66.40 -2.28 -8.49
N LYS A 298 -65.40 -3.15 -8.60
CA LYS A 298 -63.93 -2.95 -8.65
C LYS A 298 -63.45 -2.23 -9.93
N LYS A 299 -62.38 -1.42 -9.82
CA LYS A 299 -61.23 -1.30 -10.76
C LYS A 299 -60.17 -0.39 -10.11
N LYS A 300 -58.95 -0.87 -9.78
CA LYS A 300 -57.72 -1.10 -10.57
C LYS A 300 -56.94 0.20 -10.89
N MET A 301 -55.76 0.28 -10.25
CA MET A 301 -54.49 0.95 -10.59
C MET A 301 -54.48 2.17 -11.50
N GLU A 302 -53.81 3.22 -11.04
CA GLU A 302 -52.86 3.98 -11.87
C GLU A 302 -51.70 4.54 -11.03
N GLN A 303 -50.49 4.29 -11.50
CA GLN A 303 -49.24 4.94 -11.09
C GLN A 303 -49.17 6.31 -11.77
N GLY A 304 -48.76 7.34 -11.02
CA GLY A 304 -48.44 8.66 -11.55
C GLY A 304 -47.26 9.23 -10.80
N SER A 305 -46.14 9.30 -11.51
CA SER A 305 -44.88 9.97 -11.17
C SER A 305 -45.04 11.48 -11.04
N LEU A 306 -44.38 12.09 -10.05
CA LEU A 306 -43.91 13.47 -10.16
C LEU A 306 -42.52 13.59 -9.51
N LEU A 307 -41.55 13.98 -10.33
CA LEU A 307 -40.24 14.45 -9.93
C LEU A 307 -40.29 15.98 -9.74
N GLU A 308 -39.41 16.48 -8.87
CA GLU A 308 -38.47 17.60 -9.09
C GLU A 308 -38.39 18.58 -7.91
N GLY A 309 -37.15 18.94 -7.56
CA GLY A 309 -36.84 20.19 -6.88
C GLY A 309 -36.05 20.09 -5.58
N ALA A 310 -34.80 19.61 -5.62
CA ALA A 310 -33.80 19.97 -4.61
C ALA A 310 -32.42 20.05 -5.29
N GLY A 311 -31.91 21.28 -5.39
CA GLY A 311 -30.71 21.66 -6.13
C GLY A 311 -29.41 21.10 -5.56
N SER A 312 -28.41 21.08 -6.44
CA SER A 312 -27.04 20.61 -6.22
C SER A 312 -26.29 21.47 -5.20
N LEU A 313 -25.44 20.80 -4.41
CA LEU A 313 -24.55 21.36 -3.40
C LEU A 313 -23.40 22.22 -4.00
N GLU A 314 -23.32 22.34 -5.33
CA GLU A 314 -22.35 23.20 -6.03
C GLU A 314 -22.73 24.69 -6.02
N GLU A 315 -24.01 25.04 -5.79
CA GLU A 315 -24.42 26.45 -5.68
C GLU A 315 -24.08 27.10 -4.32
N LEU A 316 -23.62 26.32 -3.33
CA LEU A 316 -23.27 26.82 -1.99
C LEU A 316 -21.79 27.14 -1.78
N LEU A 317 -20.92 26.90 -2.79
CA LEU A 317 -19.48 27.16 -2.66
C LEU A 317 -19.05 28.50 -3.27
N ASP A 318 -19.85 29.10 -4.15
CA ASP A 318 -19.46 30.33 -4.87
C ASP A 318 -19.76 31.63 -4.09
N GLU A 319 -20.58 31.59 -3.04
CA GLU A 319 -20.83 32.76 -2.17
C GLU A 319 -19.75 33.01 -1.10
N SER A 320 -18.78 32.09 -0.95
CA SER A 320 -17.69 32.25 0.03
C SER A 320 -16.45 32.98 -0.51
N LEU A 321 -16.31 33.10 -1.84
CA LEU A 321 -15.13 33.69 -2.50
C LEU A 321 -15.30 35.16 -2.93
N THR A 322 -16.40 35.81 -2.58
CA THR A 322 -16.63 37.25 -2.85
C THR A 322 -16.64 38.13 -1.60
N ARG A 323 -16.23 37.61 -0.44
CA ARG A 323 -16.07 38.39 0.81
C ARG A 323 -14.68 38.27 1.43
N ALA A 324 -13.66 38.45 0.61
CA ALA A 324 -12.30 38.77 1.06
C ALA A 324 -11.64 39.70 0.03
N ASN A 325 -12.04 40.99 0.09
CA ASN A 325 -11.20 42.12 -0.30
C ASN A 325 -10.38 42.56 0.90
#